data_AF-A0A956H4I1-F1
#
_entry.id   AF-A0A956H4I1-F1
#
_cell.length_a   1.000
_cell.length_b   1.000
_cell.length_c   1.000
_cell.angle_alpha   90.00
_cell.angle_beta   90.00
_cell.angle_gamma   90.00
#
_symmetry.space_group_name_H-M   'P 1'
#
loop_
_entity.id
_entity.type
_entity.pdbx_description
1 polymer ?
#
loop_
_entity_poly.entity_id
_entity_poly.type
_entity_poly.pdbx_seq_one_letter_code
_entity_poly.pdbx_strand_id
1 'polypeptide(L)'
;VILWAAPRYLLPHVLPTGGDTLGPDLATLSYAPWLVANLELAEAPGGLGAPLAWDNVPVIRDTAARNLGYVVATHGEDREQAVGGGAVISFYQPLVPGHASTLSEERAKLLSADARQWGEKVIAALETMHPAIRREVRALHVHRWGHAMVRPTPGLLSGGVLERARAPIGNRLRACATDVGGLALFEEAFYAAIEAADWAWGQLAR
;
A
#
# COMPACT_ATOMS: atom_id res chain seq x y z
N VAL A 1 -6.72 -26.58 -11.92
CA VAL A 1 -5.60 -25.69 -11.49
C VAL A 1 -6.19 -24.52 -10.72
N ILE A 2 -5.50 -23.99 -9.72
CA ILE A 2 -5.91 -22.90 -8.82
C ILE A 2 -4.83 -21.82 -8.87
N LEU A 3 -5.24 -20.59 -9.18
CA LEU A 3 -4.39 -19.41 -9.08
C LEU A 3 -4.78 -18.65 -7.81
N TRP A 4 -3.85 -18.53 -6.87
CA TRP A 4 -4.07 -17.82 -5.61
C TRP A 4 -3.62 -16.36 -5.76
N ALA A 5 -4.59 -15.48 -6.00
CA ALA A 5 -4.37 -14.04 -6.21
C ALA A 5 -4.62 -13.19 -4.94
N ALA A 6 -4.90 -13.83 -3.80
CA ALA A 6 -4.96 -13.18 -2.50
C ALA A 6 -3.57 -13.16 -1.83
N PRO A 7 -3.35 -12.35 -0.78
CA PRO A 7 -2.05 -12.27 -0.13
C PRO A 7 -1.48 -13.62 0.29
N ARG A 8 -0.18 -13.81 0.09
CA ARG A 8 0.56 -15.06 0.31
C ARG A 8 0.49 -15.54 1.76
N TYR A 9 0.38 -14.61 2.71
CA TYR A 9 0.29 -14.90 4.14
C TYR A 9 -1.04 -15.55 4.56
N LEU A 10 -2.06 -15.53 3.69
CA LEU A 10 -3.35 -16.16 3.97
C LEU A 10 -3.36 -17.66 3.66
N LEU A 11 -2.44 -18.17 2.83
CA LEU A 11 -2.43 -19.58 2.42
C LEU A 11 -2.35 -20.58 3.58
N PRO A 12 -1.53 -20.37 4.64
CA PRO A 12 -1.53 -21.28 5.79
C PRO A 12 -2.87 -21.37 6.52
N HIS A 13 -3.76 -20.39 6.38
CA HIS A 13 -5.08 -20.39 7.00
C HIS A 13 -6.15 -21.06 6.14
N VAL A 14 -5.86 -21.31 4.85
CA VAL A 14 -6.79 -21.90 3.89
C VAL A 14 -6.40 -23.34 3.54
N LEU A 15 -5.10 -23.64 3.54
CA LEU A 15 -4.60 -24.97 3.28
C LEU A 15 -4.61 -25.84 4.55
N PRO A 16 -4.69 -27.18 4.42
CA PRO A 16 -4.46 -28.08 5.53
C PRO A 16 -3.09 -27.82 6.17
N THR A 17 -2.97 -28.10 7.48
CA THR A 17 -1.70 -27.98 8.22
C THR A 17 -0.57 -28.70 7.49
N GLY A 18 0.53 -28.00 7.23
CA GLY A 18 1.69 -28.52 6.48
C GLY A 18 1.53 -28.52 4.96
N GLY A 19 0.40 -28.06 4.42
CA GLY A 19 0.15 -27.95 2.99
C GLY A 19 0.87 -26.76 2.32
N ASP A 20 1.27 -25.75 3.09
CA ASP A 20 2.07 -24.63 2.61
C ASP A 20 3.58 -24.95 2.72
N THR A 21 4.28 -24.89 1.59
CA THR A 21 5.71 -25.19 1.46
C THR A 21 6.63 -24.07 1.93
N LEU A 22 6.12 -22.86 2.17
CA LEU A 22 6.96 -21.73 2.58
C LEU A 22 7.36 -21.81 4.06
N GLY A 23 6.55 -22.47 4.89
CA GLY A 23 6.86 -22.72 6.30
C GLY A 23 7.36 -21.48 7.05
N PRO A 24 8.51 -21.55 7.75
CA PRO A 24 9.04 -20.43 8.54
C PRO A 24 9.46 -19.23 7.69
N ASP A 25 9.78 -19.44 6.40
CA ASP A 25 10.20 -18.36 5.50
C ASP A 25 9.06 -17.37 5.22
N LEU A 26 7.80 -17.74 5.50
CA LEU A 26 6.67 -16.83 5.37
C LEU A 26 6.84 -15.56 6.19
N ALA A 27 7.52 -15.64 7.34
CA ALA A 27 7.80 -14.48 8.20
C ALA A 27 8.68 -13.41 7.53
N THR A 28 9.39 -13.76 6.46
CA THR A 28 10.17 -12.80 5.66
C THR A 28 9.27 -11.88 4.82
N LEU A 29 8.07 -12.34 4.45
CA LEU A 29 7.06 -11.51 3.82
C LEU A 29 6.34 -10.71 4.90
N SER A 30 6.79 -9.46 5.07
CA SER A 30 6.22 -8.55 6.06
C SER A 30 5.42 -7.44 5.40
N TYR A 31 4.32 -7.02 6.03
CA TYR A 31 3.35 -6.08 5.44
C TYR A 31 3.15 -4.89 6.36
N ALA A 32 3.41 -3.68 5.86
CA ALA A 32 3.21 -2.47 6.65
C ALA A 32 1.72 -2.10 6.71
N PRO A 33 1.21 -1.67 7.88
CA PRO A 33 -0.06 -0.99 7.96
C PRO A 33 0.02 0.43 7.36
N TRP A 34 -1.03 0.85 6.67
CA TRP A 34 -1.13 2.17 6.05
C TRP A 34 -2.44 2.83 6.42
N LEU A 35 -2.37 4.14 6.64
CA LEU A 35 -3.50 5.04 6.64
C LEU A 35 -3.52 5.77 5.29
N VAL A 36 -4.65 5.71 4.61
CA VAL A 36 -4.90 6.50 3.39
C VAL A 36 -6.04 7.45 3.70
N ALA A 37 -5.84 8.74 3.41
CA ALA A 37 -6.87 9.75 3.61
C ALA A 37 -7.17 10.48 2.30
N ASN A 38 -8.44 10.52 1.92
CA ASN A 38 -8.91 11.31 0.79
C ASN A 38 -9.55 12.59 1.32
N LEU A 39 -9.12 13.74 0.83
CA LEU A 39 -9.64 15.04 1.23
C LEU A 39 -10.24 15.73 0.01
N GLU A 40 -11.49 16.14 0.12
CA GLU A 40 -12.11 17.09 -0.81
C GLU A 40 -11.79 18.50 -0.33
N LEU A 41 -11.23 19.31 -1.22
CA LEU A 41 -10.82 20.68 -0.95
C LEU A 41 -11.66 21.66 -1.78
N ALA A 42 -12.02 22.78 -1.15
CA ALA A 42 -12.72 23.88 -1.81
C ALA A 42 -11.87 24.56 -2.88
N GLU A 43 -10.57 24.69 -2.62
CA GLU A 43 -9.54 25.16 -3.55
C GLU A 43 -8.36 24.18 -3.55
N ALA A 44 -7.69 24.03 -4.69
CA ALA A 44 -6.51 23.20 -4.81
C ALA A 44 -5.37 23.70 -3.88
N PRO A 45 -4.51 22.80 -3.36
CA PRO A 45 -3.41 23.22 -2.48
C PRO A 45 -2.48 24.21 -3.17
N GLY A 46 -2.36 25.41 -2.60
CA GLY A 46 -1.37 26.41 -2.99
C GLY A 46 -0.11 26.33 -2.13
N GLY A 47 0.98 26.95 -2.57
CA GLY A 47 2.23 26.97 -1.81
C GLY A 47 3.22 28.02 -2.32
N LEU A 48 4.27 28.26 -1.54
CA LEU A 48 5.39 29.11 -1.94
C LEU A 48 6.46 28.25 -2.63
N GLY A 49 6.99 28.73 -3.76
CA GLY A 49 8.16 28.16 -4.41
C GLY A 49 7.82 27.35 -5.68
N ALA A 50 7.25 26.16 -5.53
CA ALA A 50 6.95 25.26 -6.64
C ALA A 50 5.44 25.22 -6.97
N PRO A 51 5.06 25.06 -8.25
CA PRO A 51 3.67 24.79 -8.61
C PRO A 51 3.23 23.43 -8.06
N LEU A 52 1.93 23.26 -7.90
CA LEU A 52 1.34 21.99 -7.49
C LEU A 52 1.71 20.88 -8.49
N ALA A 53 2.34 19.82 -7.99
CA ALA A 53 2.67 18.64 -8.78
C ALA A 53 1.55 17.60 -8.66
N TRP A 54 1.62 16.54 -9.48
CA TRP A 54 0.75 15.38 -9.27
C TRP A 54 1.07 14.69 -7.93
N ASP A 55 2.35 14.44 -7.64
CA ASP A 55 2.84 13.85 -6.39
C ASP A 55 3.61 14.90 -5.57
N ASN A 56 3.21 15.11 -4.32
CA ASN A 56 3.70 16.16 -3.45
C ASN A 56 4.17 15.55 -2.13
N VAL A 57 5.49 15.51 -1.93
CA VAL A 57 6.13 14.91 -0.76
C VAL A 57 6.69 16.02 0.14
N PRO A 58 6.46 15.98 1.47
CA PRO A 58 7.03 16.99 2.37
C PRO A 58 8.55 16.90 2.41
N VAL A 59 9.21 18.03 2.70
CA VAL A 59 10.64 18.02 3.01
C VAL A 59 10.85 17.30 4.33
N ILE A 60 11.49 16.14 4.27
CA ILE A 60 11.64 15.27 5.42
C ILE A 60 12.83 15.70 6.27
N ARG A 61 12.55 16.24 7.47
CA ARG A 61 13.56 16.62 8.47
C ARG A 61 13.75 15.54 9.53
N ASP A 62 12.66 14.94 9.99
CA ASP A 62 12.68 13.80 10.90
C ASP A 62 12.38 12.52 10.13
N THR A 63 13.31 11.57 10.19
CA THR A 63 13.16 10.30 9.50
C THR A 63 12.16 9.35 10.15
N ALA A 64 11.82 9.57 11.42
CA ALA A 64 10.90 8.74 12.20
C ALA A 64 9.42 9.13 12.02
N ALA A 65 9.13 10.39 11.66
CA ALA A 65 7.77 10.92 11.50
C ALA A 65 7.36 11.08 10.02
N ARG A 66 7.79 10.16 9.15
CA ARG A 66 7.57 10.25 7.69
C ARG A 66 6.13 9.89 7.32
N ASN A 67 5.43 10.81 6.66
CA ASN A 67 4.39 10.48 5.70
C ASN A 67 4.98 10.51 4.28
N LEU A 68 4.27 9.95 3.30
CA LEU A 68 4.68 9.97 1.90
C LEU A 68 4.07 11.17 1.14
N GLY A 69 3.46 12.11 1.84
CA GLY A 69 2.76 13.23 1.25
C GLY A 69 1.43 12.82 0.64
N TYR A 70 1.08 13.47 -0.46
CA TYR A 70 -0.19 13.25 -1.14
C TYR A 70 -0.06 13.37 -2.65
N VAL A 71 -0.97 12.68 -3.36
CA VAL A 71 -1.20 12.91 -4.78
C VAL A 71 -2.45 13.75 -4.99
N VAL A 72 -2.46 14.57 -6.04
CA VAL A 72 -3.65 15.25 -6.54
C VAL A 72 -4.45 14.22 -7.34
N ALA A 73 -5.51 13.67 -6.76
CA ALA A 73 -6.31 12.61 -7.37
C ALA A 73 -7.09 13.10 -8.60
N THR A 74 -7.34 14.41 -8.67
CA THR A 74 -7.97 15.12 -9.79
C THR A 74 -6.96 15.53 -10.88
N HIS A 75 -5.69 15.08 -10.80
CA HIS A 75 -4.73 15.37 -11.87
C HIS A 75 -5.23 14.73 -13.18
N GLY A 76 -5.30 15.51 -14.26
CA GLY A 76 -5.77 15.02 -15.56
C GLY A 76 -7.28 14.98 -15.74
N GLU A 77 -8.08 15.41 -14.75
CA GLU A 77 -9.46 15.82 -15.06
C GLU A 77 -9.40 17.02 -16.01
N ASP A 78 -10.17 16.96 -17.09
CA ASP A 78 -10.18 18.05 -18.07
C ASP A 78 -10.57 19.35 -17.37
N ARG A 79 -9.92 20.47 -17.74
CA ARG A 79 -10.20 21.79 -17.17
C ARG A 79 -11.68 22.22 -17.28
N GLU A 80 -12.41 21.61 -18.22
CA GLU A 80 -13.85 21.78 -18.43
C GLU A 80 -14.72 20.88 -17.54
N GLN A 81 -14.18 19.73 -17.09
CA GLN A 81 -14.80 18.81 -16.13
C GLN A 81 -14.50 19.20 -14.68
N ALA A 82 -13.40 19.93 -14.45
CA ALA A 82 -13.07 20.49 -13.14
C ALA A 82 -14.21 21.43 -12.67
N VAL A 83 -14.99 20.97 -11.69
CA VAL A 83 -16.08 21.73 -11.08
C VAL A 83 -15.49 22.79 -10.15
N GLY A 84 -14.93 23.87 -10.71
CA GLY A 84 -14.36 25.01 -9.97
C GLY A 84 -12.87 24.87 -9.64
N GLY A 85 -12.38 25.66 -8.67
CA GLY A 85 -10.98 25.71 -8.24
C GLY A 85 -10.55 24.60 -7.26
N GLY A 86 -11.48 23.72 -6.88
CA GLY A 86 -11.26 22.66 -5.89
C GLY A 86 -10.40 21.49 -6.37
N ALA A 87 -10.10 20.58 -5.45
CA ALA A 87 -9.35 19.35 -5.75
C ALA A 87 -9.67 18.23 -4.75
N VAL A 88 -9.56 16.98 -5.20
CA VAL A 88 -9.40 15.83 -4.30
C VAL A 88 -7.93 15.45 -4.20
N ILE A 89 -7.42 15.30 -2.98
CA ILE A 89 -6.07 14.78 -2.72
C ILE A 89 -6.14 13.43 -1.98
N SER A 90 -5.18 12.55 -2.25
CA SER A 90 -4.99 11.28 -1.53
C SER A 90 -3.68 11.31 -0.77
N PHE A 91 -3.76 11.39 0.56
CA PHE A 91 -2.64 11.43 1.48
C PHE A 91 -2.28 10.02 1.99
N TYR A 92 -0.98 9.74 2.09
CA TYR A 92 -0.46 8.43 2.45
C TYR A 92 0.42 8.49 3.70
N GLN A 93 0.00 7.80 4.75
CA GLN A 93 0.75 7.64 5.99
C GLN A 93 1.02 6.15 6.22
N PRO A 94 2.21 5.64 5.84
CA PRO A 94 2.63 4.31 6.26
C PRO A 94 2.97 4.36 7.76
N LEU A 95 2.58 3.33 8.51
CA LEU A 95 2.98 3.12 9.89
C LEU A 95 4.12 2.10 9.88
N VAL A 96 5.33 2.60 9.61
CA VAL A 96 6.53 1.77 9.50
C VAL A 96 7.17 1.61 10.87
N PRO A 97 7.27 0.40 11.41
CA PRO A 97 7.93 0.20 12.68
C PRO A 97 9.44 0.33 12.54
N GLY A 98 10.11 0.70 13.63
CA GLY A 98 11.56 0.63 13.74
C GLY A 98 12.12 -0.80 13.63
N HIS A 99 11.31 -1.83 13.96
CA HIS A 99 11.70 -3.23 13.82
C HIS A 99 10.54 -4.12 13.36
N ALA A 100 10.82 -5.23 12.67
CA ALA A 100 9.76 -6.09 12.12
C ALA A 100 8.85 -6.69 13.20
N SER A 101 9.38 -6.96 14.40
CA SER A 101 8.61 -7.54 15.51
C SER A 101 7.50 -6.62 16.04
N THR A 102 7.55 -5.31 15.76
CA THR A 102 6.57 -4.33 16.26
C THR A 102 5.51 -3.96 15.21
N LEU A 103 5.45 -4.67 14.06
CA LEU A 103 4.38 -4.49 13.07
C LEU A 103 2.98 -4.69 13.65
N SER A 104 2.81 -5.62 14.59
CA SER A 104 1.54 -5.85 15.29
C SER A 104 1.12 -4.63 16.11
N GLU A 105 2.06 -3.94 16.75
CA GLU A 105 1.81 -2.72 17.51
C GLU A 105 1.37 -1.58 16.58
N GLU A 106 2.02 -1.41 15.42
CA GLU A 106 1.61 -0.41 14.43
C GLU A 106 0.19 -0.68 13.89
N ARG A 107 -0.18 -1.95 13.69
CA ARG A 107 -1.56 -2.33 13.33
C ARG A 107 -2.54 -2.01 14.46
N ALA A 108 -2.17 -2.31 15.71
CA ALA A 108 -2.99 -1.99 16.87
C ALA A 108 -3.20 -0.48 16.99
N LYS A 109 -2.15 0.34 16.81
CA LYS A 109 -2.24 1.80 16.75
C LYS A 109 -3.17 2.28 15.64
N LEU A 110 -3.07 1.70 14.44
CA LEU A 110 -3.97 2.02 13.32
C LEU A 110 -5.44 1.79 13.68
N LEU A 111 -5.74 0.67 14.36
CA LEU A 111 -7.08 0.27 14.73
C LEU A 111 -7.62 1.00 15.97
N SER A 112 -6.76 1.41 16.90
CA SER A 112 -7.17 2.01 18.18
C SER A 112 -7.73 3.42 18.06
N ALA A 113 -7.43 4.13 16.97
CA ALA A 113 -7.92 5.48 16.73
C ALA A 113 -9.09 5.52 15.74
N ASP A 114 -10.04 6.41 16.02
CA ASP A 114 -11.22 6.63 15.17
C ASP A 114 -10.91 7.53 13.96
N ALA A 115 -11.88 7.67 13.06
CA ALA A 115 -11.73 8.48 11.85
C ALA A 115 -11.45 9.96 12.15
N ARG A 116 -12.01 10.50 13.25
CA ARG A 116 -11.80 11.91 13.64
C ARG A 116 -10.37 12.14 14.11
N GLN A 117 -9.87 11.26 14.98
CA GLN A 117 -8.49 11.31 15.47
C GLN A 117 -7.49 11.17 14.33
N TRP A 118 -7.74 10.27 13.38
CA TRP A 118 -6.90 10.15 12.18
C TRP A 118 -7.00 11.36 11.26
N GLY A 119 -8.21 11.91 11.06
CA GLY A 119 -8.43 13.11 10.28
C GLY A 119 -7.64 14.31 10.82
N GLU A 120 -7.66 14.55 12.13
CA GLU A 120 -6.89 15.64 12.74
C GLU A 120 -5.38 15.46 12.56
N LYS A 121 -4.86 14.22 12.68
CA LYS A 121 -3.44 13.93 12.43
C LYS A 121 -3.05 14.19 10.97
N VAL A 122 -3.91 13.81 10.03
CA VAL A 122 -3.70 14.04 8.59
C VAL A 122 -3.71 15.53 8.28
N ILE A 123 -4.70 16.28 8.79
CA ILE A 123 -4.78 17.74 8.58
C ILE A 123 -3.55 18.42 9.19
N ALA A 124 -3.15 18.07 10.41
CA ALA A 124 -1.96 18.62 11.04
C ALA A 124 -0.68 18.35 10.23
N ALA A 125 -0.54 17.16 9.64
CA ALA A 125 0.57 16.84 8.75
C ALA A 125 0.54 17.70 7.48
N LEU A 126 -0.63 17.86 6.85
CA LEU A 126 -0.81 18.68 5.67
C LEU A 126 -0.60 20.18 5.95
N GLU A 127 -0.97 20.67 7.13
CA GLU A 127 -0.73 22.06 7.57
C GLU A 127 0.76 22.42 7.59
N THR A 128 1.65 21.43 7.76
CA THR A 128 3.11 21.65 7.65
C THR A 128 3.56 21.96 6.22
N MET A 129 2.81 21.50 5.22
CA MET A 129 3.05 21.75 3.80
C MET A 129 2.24 22.98 3.32
N HIS A 130 1.01 23.13 3.84
CA HIS A 130 0.01 24.10 3.41
C HIS A 130 -0.69 24.70 4.64
N PRO A 131 -0.17 25.79 5.23
CA PRO A 131 -0.67 26.30 6.52
C PRO A 131 -2.17 26.66 6.59
N ALA A 132 -2.81 26.93 5.45
CA ALA A 132 -4.22 27.28 5.37
C ALA A 132 -5.15 26.10 5.02
N ILE A 133 -4.62 24.90 4.73
CA ILE A 133 -5.37 23.82 4.08
C ILE A 133 -6.61 23.37 4.86
N ARG A 134 -6.59 23.47 6.20
CA ARG A 134 -7.75 23.11 7.04
C ARG A 134 -9.01 23.88 6.66
N ARG A 135 -8.90 25.13 6.21
CA ARG A 135 -10.04 25.95 5.81
C ARG A 135 -10.67 25.48 4.50
N GLU A 136 -9.89 24.79 3.68
CA GLU A 136 -10.32 24.28 2.39
C GLU A 136 -10.97 22.90 2.50
N VAL A 137 -10.76 22.15 3.58
CA VAL A 137 -11.32 20.80 3.74
C VAL A 137 -12.85 20.84 3.82
N ARG A 138 -13.51 20.25 2.82
CA ARG A 138 -14.97 20.05 2.78
C ARG A 138 -15.38 18.68 3.30
N ALA A 139 -14.61 17.66 2.94
CA ALA A 139 -14.81 16.28 3.38
C ALA A 139 -13.47 15.58 3.54
N LEU A 140 -13.43 14.61 4.47
CA LEU A 140 -12.26 13.78 4.72
C LEU A 140 -12.70 12.35 4.97
N HIS A 141 -12.16 11.42 4.19
CA HIS A 141 -12.40 9.99 4.31
C HIS A 141 -11.11 9.26 4.66
N VAL A 142 -11.17 8.40 5.67
CA VAL A 142 -10.02 7.64 6.16
C VAL A 142 -10.21 6.16 5.87
N HIS A 143 -9.21 5.55 5.24
CA HIS A 143 -9.09 4.11 5.05
C HIS A 143 -7.90 3.56 5.84
N ARG A 144 -8.14 2.47 6.54
CA ARG A 144 -7.16 1.79 7.40
C ARG A 144 -6.82 0.43 6.80
N TRP A 145 -5.59 0.29 6.32
CA TRP A 145 -5.10 -0.93 5.70
C TRP A 145 -4.11 -1.63 6.63
N GLY A 146 -4.49 -2.72 7.29
CA GLY A 146 -3.61 -3.41 8.25
C GLY A 146 -2.42 -4.15 7.61
N HIS A 147 -2.56 -4.57 6.35
CA HIS A 147 -1.59 -5.34 5.58
C HIS A 147 -1.51 -4.79 4.15
N ALA A 148 -1.24 -3.49 4.00
CA ALA A 148 -1.40 -2.80 2.72
C ALA A 148 -0.42 -3.29 1.67
N MET A 149 0.88 -3.17 1.96
CA MET A 149 1.96 -3.41 1.01
C MET A 149 3.00 -4.33 1.63
N VAL A 150 3.49 -5.30 0.83
CA VAL A 150 4.69 -6.05 1.16
C VAL A 150 5.89 -5.10 1.28
N ARG A 151 6.76 -5.35 2.25
CA ARG A 151 7.93 -4.52 2.52
C ARG A 151 9.16 -5.13 1.87
N PRO A 152 9.86 -4.42 0.95
CA PRO A 152 11.10 -4.90 0.37
C PRO A 152 12.27 -4.71 1.35
N THR A 153 12.29 -5.49 2.43
CA THR A 153 13.39 -5.44 3.39
C THR A 153 14.69 -5.93 2.75
N PRO A 154 15.87 -5.45 3.20
CA PRO A 154 17.15 -5.92 2.70
C PRO A 154 17.23 -7.46 2.65
N GLY A 155 17.67 -7.99 1.51
CA GLY A 155 17.75 -9.43 1.27
C GLY A 155 16.48 -10.09 0.75
N LEU A 156 15.31 -9.43 0.72
CA LEU A 156 14.07 -10.05 0.23
C LEU A 156 14.19 -10.43 -1.26
N LEU A 157 14.61 -9.49 -2.10
CA LEU A 157 14.70 -9.68 -3.55
C LEU A 157 15.79 -10.67 -3.96
N SER A 158 16.87 -10.78 -3.18
CA SER A 158 18.03 -11.64 -3.48
C SER A 158 18.06 -12.95 -2.70
N GLY A 159 17.13 -13.16 -1.76
CA GLY A 159 17.19 -14.21 -0.74
C GLY A 159 16.57 -15.55 -1.14
N GLY A 160 16.08 -15.69 -2.37
CA GLY A 160 15.46 -16.93 -2.85
C GLY A 160 14.04 -17.19 -2.33
N VAL A 161 13.53 -16.37 -1.41
CA VAL A 161 12.22 -16.61 -0.77
C VAL A 161 11.06 -16.29 -1.70
N LEU A 162 11.21 -15.29 -2.58
CA LEU A 162 10.20 -14.94 -3.57
C LEU A 162 10.02 -16.08 -4.60
N GLU A 163 11.11 -16.77 -4.96
CA GLU A 163 11.12 -17.96 -5.81
C GLU A 163 10.26 -19.06 -5.19
N ARG A 164 10.44 -19.30 -3.88
CA ARG A 164 9.66 -20.29 -3.15
C ARG A 164 8.22 -19.84 -2.95
N ALA A 165 7.98 -18.56 -2.72
CA ALA A 165 6.66 -17.99 -2.52
C ALA A 165 5.77 -18.13 -3.76
N ARG A 166 6.35 -17.97 -4.98
CA ARG A 166 5.68 -18.12 -6.27
C ARG A 166 5.70 -19.54 -6.85
N ALA A 167 6.44 -20.46 -6.23
CA ALA A 167 6.51 -21.84 -6.68
C ALA A 167 5.14 -22.53 -6.55
N PRO A 168 4.79 -23.46 -7.45
CA PRO A 168 3.59 -24.27 -7.31
C PRO A 168 3.58 -25.05 -5.99
N ILE A 169 2.43 -25.06 -5.32
CA ILE A 169 2.15 -25.91 -4.17
C ILE A 169 1.47 -27.18 -4.71
N GLY A 170 2.21 -28.29 -4.68
CA GLY A 170 1.81 -29.51 -5.36
C GLY A 170 1.66 -29.30 -6.88
N ASN A 171 0.68 -29.98 -7.47
CA ASN A 171 0.38 -29.88 -8.92
C ASN A 171 -0.87 -29.06 -9.23
N ARG A 172 -1.45 -28.38 -8.25
CA ARG A 172 -2.78 -27.76 -8.40
C ARG A 172 -2.85 -26.29 -8.06
N LEU A 173 -1.94 -25.73 -7.26
CA LEU A 173 -2.03 -24.35 -6.80
C LEU A 173 -0.74 -23.58 -7.08
N ARG A 174 -0.84 -22.34 -7.57
CA ARG A 174 0.29 -21.39 -7.63
C ARG A 174 -0.14 -20.02 -7.10
N ALA A 175 0.68 -19.42 -6.25
CA ALA A 175 0.44 -18.06 -5.76
C ALA A 175 0.91 -17.02 -6.79
N CYS A 176 0.12 -15.96 -6.95
CA CYS A 176 0.29 -14.96 -8.00
C CYS A 176 -0.16 -13.54 -7.59
N ALA A 177 -0.40 -13.32 -6.30
CA ALA A 177 -0.60 -11.98 -5.78
C ALA A 177 0.70 -11.17 -5.84
N THR A 178 0.59 -9.84 -5.84
CA THR A 178 1.71 -8.91 -5.95
C THR A 178 2.81 -9.13 -4.90
N ASP A 179 2.46 -9.65 -3.71
CA ASP A 179 3.41 -9.87 -2.62
C ASP A 179 4.45 -10.96 -2.90
N VAL A 180 4.21 -11.85 -3.88
CA VAL A 180 5.19 -12.84 -4.33
C VAL A 180 6.30 -12.24 -5.22
N GLY A 181 6.10 -11.00 -5.71
CA GLY A 181 7.13 -10.19 -6.37
C GLY A 181 7.97 -9.36 -5.38
N GLY A 182 7.53 -9.26 -4.11
CA GLY A 182 8.26 -8.52 -3.06
C GLY A 182 8.18 -7.00 -3.16
N LEU A 183 7.55 -6.45 -4.21
CA LEU A 183 7.25 -5.03 -4.38
C LEU A 183 5.76 -4.85 -4.62
N ALA A 184 5.16 -3.85 -3.97
CA ALA A 184 3.74 -3.54 -4.11
C ALA A 184 3.47 -2.64 -5.32
N LEU A 185 3.80 -3.12 -6.52
CA LEU A 185 3.65 -2.40 -7.78
C LEU A 185 2.65 -3.08 -8.69
N PHE A 186 1.99 -2.29 -9.54
CA PHE A 186 1.01 -2.80 -10.49
C PHE A 186 1.67 -3.74 -11.51
N GLU A 187 2.87 -3.39 -11.98
CA GLU A 187 3.67 -4.17 -12.92
C GLU A 187 4.01 -5.56 -12.36
N GLU A 188 4.37 -5.64 -11.08
CA GLU A 188 4.64 -6.92 -10.42
C GLU A 188 3.38 -7.78 -10.30
N ALA A 189 2.22 -7.16 -10.07
CA ALA A 189 0.94 -7.87 -10.06
C ALA A 189 0.66 -8.50 -11.43
N PHE A 190 0.87 -7.75 -12.51
CA PHE A 190 0.68 -8.22 -13.89
C PHE A 190 1.68 -9.32 -14.23
N TYR A 191 2.95 -9.10 -13.92
CA TYR A 191 4.01 -10.06 -14.18
C TYR A 191 3.73 -11.40 -13.49
N ALA A 192 3.41 -11.37 -12.19
CA ALA A 192 3.08 -12.58 -11.43
C ALA A 192 1.82 -13.29 -11.96
N ALA A 193 0.82 -12.53 -12.39
CA ALA A 193 -0.41 -13.08 -12.96
C ALA A 193 -0.18 -13.76 -14.32
N ILE A 194 0.59 -13.15 -15.22
CA ILE A 194 0.93 -13.71 -16.54
C ILE A 194 1.72 -15.01 -16.36
N GLU A 195 2.77 -14.98 -15.54
CA GLU A 195 3.57 -16.15 -15.18
C GLU A 195 2.71 -17.32 -14.67
N ALA A 196 1.75 -17.01 -13.79
CA ALA A 196 0.86 -18.00 -13.23
C ALA A 196 -0.14 -18.55 -14.25
N ALA A 197 -0.63 -17.71 -15.18
CA ALA A 197 -1.48 -18.13 -16.29
C ALA A 197 -0.75 -19.09 -17.24
N ASP A 198 0.50 -18.80 -17.61
CA ASP A 198 1.32 -19.68 -18.45
C ASP A 198 1.56 -21.05 -17.80
N TRP A 199 1.84 -21.05 -16.49
CA TRP A 199 1.93 -22.31 -15.74
C TRP A 199 0.61 -23.09 -15.74
N ALA A 200 -0.52 -22.41 -15.50
CA ALA A 200 -1.82 -23.05 -15.50
C ALA A 200 -2.17 -23.64 -16.86
N TRP A 201 -1.88 -22.91 -17.94
CA TRP A 201 -2.02 -23.40 -19.30
C TRP A 201 -1.22 -24.69 -19.52
N GLY A 202 0.06 -24.70 -19.11
CA GLY A 202 0.93 -25.88 -19.21
C GLY A 202 0.48 -27.09 -18.37
N GLN A 203 -0.31 -26.88 -17.31
CA GLN A 203 -0.91 -27.96 -16.51
C GLN A 203 -2.21 -28.49 -17.13
N LEU A 204 -3.00 -27.63 -17.78
CA LEU A 204 -4.29 -28.01 -18.40
C LEU A 204 -4.12 -28.65 -19.78
N ALA A 205 -3.02 -28.35 -20.47
CA ALA A 205 -2.69 -28.94 -21.77
C ALA A 205 -2.06 -30.36 -21.68
N ARG A 206 -1.91 -30.90 -20.46
CA ARG A 206 -1.42 -32.26 -20.17
C ARG A 206 -2.57 -33.15 -19.74
#